data_AF-A0A2N9JCZ2-F1
#
_entry.id   AF-A0A2N9JCZ2-F1
#
_cell.length_a   1.000
_cell.length_b   1.000
_cell.length_c   1.000
_cell.angle_alpha   90.00
_cell.angle_beta   90.00
_cell.angle_gamma   90.00
#
_symmetry.space_group_name_H-M   'P 1'
#
loop_
_entity.id
_entity.type
_entity.pdbx_description
1 polymer ?
#
loop_
_entity_poly.entity_id
_entity_poly.type
_entity_poly.pdbx_seq_one_letter_code
_entity_poly.pdbx_strand_id
1 'polypeptide(L)' 'MPGDLGTKGGVVTDADARVLRADGSVIEGLYAAGNNSASVMGRTYPGPGSTLGPAAVFGYLAARHVAAAVPVA' A
#
# COMPACT_ATOMS: atom_id res chain seq x y z
N MET A 1 12.11 26.74 -0.58
CA MET A 1 12.46 26.13 0.72
C MET A 1 12.30 24.62 0.59
N PRO A 2 13.25 23.81 1.08
CA PRO A 2 13.02 22.37 1.29
C PRO A 2 11.90 22.16 2.33
N GLY A 3 11.14 21.06 2.22
CA GLY A 3 10.10 20.69 3.18
C GLY A 3 9.91 19.17 3.23
N ASP A 4 9.53 18.66 4.40
CA ASP A 4 9.27 17.23 4.58
C ASP A 4 7.97 16.83 3.85
N LEU A 5 8.09 15.83 2.96
CA LEU A 5 6.99 15.34 2.13
C LEU A 5 6.28 14.13 2.73
N GLY A 6 6.99 13.35 3.56
CA GLY A 6 6.51 12.10 4.15
C GLY A 6 7.60 11.04 4.25
N THR A 7 7.26 9.88 4.78
CA THR A 7 8.17 8.75 4.93
C THR A 7 8.13 7.84 3.70
N LYS A 8 9.27 7.22 3.37
CA LYS A 8 9.34 6.15 2.35
C LYS A 8 9.16 4.75 2.92
N GLY A 9 9.44 4.58 4.21
CA GLY A 9 9.14 3.35 4.93
C GLY A 9 7.64 3.21 5.23
N GLY A 10 7.28 2.10 5.84
CA GLY A 10 5.92 1.76 6.19
C GLY A 10 5.73 0.25 6.20
N VAL A 11 4.48 -0.17 6.27
CA VAL A 11 4.11 -1.59 6.22
C VAL A 11 4.38 -2.16 4.83
N VAL A 12 5.08 -3.28 4.75
CA VAL A 12 5.33 -3.96 3.46
C VAL A 12 4.07 -4.71 3.04
N THR A 13 3.67 -4.52 1.78
CA THR A 13 2.50 -5.18 1.20
C THR A 13 2.86 -5.89 -0.10
N ASP A 14 2.06 -6.87 -0.48
CA ASP A 14 2.11 -7.46 -1.82
C ASP A 14 1.33 -6.65 -2.86
N ALA A 15 1.16 -7.21 -4.06
CA ALA A 15 0.47 -6.58 -5.18
C ALA A 15 -1.04 -6.38 -4.94
N ASP A 16 -1.63 -7.11 -3.99
CA ASP A 16 -3.04 -7.00 -3.60
C ASP A 16 -3.22 -6.10 -2.36
N ALA A 17 -2.15 -5.38 -1.97
CA ALA A 17 -2.09 -4.52 -0.80
C ALA A 17 -2.26 -5.24 0.55
N ARG A 18 -2.07 -6.57 0.59
CA ARG A 18 -2.12 -7.36 1.82
C ARG A 18 -0.84 -7.17 2.62
N VAL A 19 -0.96 -7.03 3.94
CA VAL A 19 0.19 -6.82 4.80
C VAL A 19 1.02 -8.09 4.94
N LEU A 20 2.35 -7.93 4.83
CA LEU A 20 3.30 -9.02 5.00
C LEU A 20 3.94 -8.99 6.39
N ARG A 21 4.14 -10.18 6.97
CA ARG A 21 5.04 -10.39 8.11
C ARG A 21 6.50 -10.30 7.66
N ALA A 22 7.42 -10.28 8.62
CA ALA A 22 8.85 -10.25 8.37
C ALA A 22 9.38 -11.47 7.58
N ASP A 23 8.69 -12.61 7.67
CA ASP A 23 9.00 -13.83 6.91
C ASP A 23 8.39 -13.83 5.49
N GLY A 24 7.68 -12.77 5.11
CA GLY A 24 6.99 -12.65 3.83
C GLY A 24 5.60 -13.28 3.78
N SER A 25 5.13 -13.93 4.86
CA SER A 25 3.77 -14.48 4.92
C SER A 25 2.72 -13.38 5.06
N VAL A 26 1.53 -13.61 4.50
CA VAL A 26 0.40 -12.67 4.58
C VAL A 26 -0.23 -12.68 5.98
N ILE A 27 -0.54 -11.50 6.51
CA ILE A 27 -1.44 -11.33 7.65
C ILE A 27 -2.87 -11.29 7.12
N GLU A 28 -3.59 -12.40 7.26
CA GLU A 28 -4.95 -12.56 6.77
C GLU A 28 -5.89 -11.44 7.28
N GLY A 29 -6.64 -10.85 6.35
CA GLY A 29 -7.59 -9.78 6.63
C GLY A 29 -6.99 -8.38 6.84
N LEU A 30 -5.66 -8.23 6.82
CA LEU A 30 -5.01 -6.94 7.04
C LEU A 30 -4.43 -6.36 5.74
N TYR A 31 -4.78 -5.12 5.44
CA TYR A 31 -4.36 -4.39 4.24
C TYR A 31 -3.78 -3.02 4.62
N ALA A 32 -2.87 -2.51 3.79
CA ALA A 32 -2.31 -1.16 3.96
C ALA A 32 -2.16 -0.48 2.60
N ALA A 33 -2.34 0.84 2.54
CA ALA A 33 -2.22 1.63 1.32
C ALA A 33 -1.92 3.10 1.65
N GLY A 34 -1.15 3.74 0.77
CA GLY A 34 -0.80 5.15 0.91
C GLY A 34 0.36 5.36 1.89
N ASN A 35 0.31 6.43 2.70
CA ASN A 35 1.45 6.82 3.54
C ASN A 35 1.78 5.85 4.67
N ASN A 36 0.86 4.92 5.02
CA ASN A 36 1.13 3.89 6.03
C ASN A 36 1.87 2.67 5.46
N SER A 37 1.91 2.52 4.13
CA SER A 37 2.60 1.42 3.46
C SER A 37 3.99 1.86 3.00
N ALA A 38 4.90 0.90 2.84
CA ALA A 38 6.19 1.15 2.21
C ALA A 38 5.97 1.73 0.81
N SER A 39 6.73 2.78 0.46
CA SER A 39 6.57 3.45 -0.81
C SER A 39 6.97 2.54 -1.96
N VAL A 40 6.05 2.31 -2.90
CA VAL A 40 6.32 1.58 -4.14
C VAL A 40 7.34 2.27 -5.05
N MET A 41 7.62 3.55 -4.80
CA MET A 41 8.63 4.34 -5.50
C MET A 41 10.04 4.15 -4.92
N GLY A 42 10.20 3.21 -3.98
CA GLY A 42 11.46 2.93 -3.29
C GLY A 42 11.99 4.16 -2.55
N ARG A 43 13.29 4.43 -2.72
CA ARG A 43 14.01 5.49 -2.00
C ARG A 43 13.82 6.89 -2.60
N THR A 44 13.15 7.00 -3.75
CA THR A 44 13.05 8.24 -4.52
C THR A 44 11.62 8.76 -4.61
N TYR A 45 11.47 10.07 -4.81
CA TYR A 45 10.17 10.70 -5.08
C TYR A 45 10.15 11.13 -6.56
N PRO A 46 9.45 10.40 -7.43
CA PRO A 46 9.53 10.64 -8.87
C PRO A 46 8.79 11.91 -9.33
N GLY A 47 7.98 12.53 -8.46
CA GLY A 47 7.33 13.80 -8.74
C GLY A 47 5.99 13.97 -8.02
N PRO A 48 5.32 15.12 -8.22
CA PRO A 48 3.99 15.38 -7.66
C PRO A 48 3.00 14.27 -8.03
N GLY A 49 2.12 13.90 -7.10
CA GLY A 49 1.13 12.84 -7.28
C GLY A 49 1.62 11.43 -6.92
N SER A 50 2.93 11.25 -6.68
CA SER A 50 3.50 9.94 -6.30
C SER A 50 3.03 9.39 -4.95
N THR A 51 2.25 10.17 -4.20
CA THR A 51 1.59 9.75 -2.97
C THR A 51 0.13 9.35 -3.22
N LEU A 52 -0.66 10.28 -3.77
CA LEU A 52 -2.10 10.07 -3.98
C LEU A 52 -2.40 9.02 -5.05
N GLY A 53 -1.62 8.99 -6.14
CA GLY A 53 -1.81 8.03 -7.22
C GLY A 53 -1.69 6.59 -6.71
N PRO A 54 -0.55 6.20 -6.11
CA PRO A 54 -0.40 4.88 -5.51
C PRO A 54 -1.42 4.60 -4.41
N ALA A 55 -1.74 5.57 -3.55
CA ALA A 55 -2.76 5.38 -2.51
C ALA A 55 -4.12 4.97 -3.10
N ALA A 56 -4.57 5.67 -4.15
CA ALA A 56 -5.83 5.34 -4.82
C ALA A 56 -5.80 3.97 -5.50
N VAL A 57 -4.70 3.65 -6.19
CA VAL A 57 -4.55 2.37 -6.90
C VAL A 57 -4.51 1.19 -5.92
N PHE A 58 -3.65 1.24 -4.90
CA PHE A 58 -3.52 0.14 -3.94
C PHE A 58 -4.74 0.02 -3.04
N GLY A 59 -5.41 1.13 -2.69
CA GLY A 59 -6.70 1.08 -2.00
C GLY A 59 -7.78 0.37 -2.83
N TYR A 60 -7.82 0.62 -4.14
CA TYR A 60 -8.73 -0.07 -5.05
C TYR A 60 -8.39 -1.56 -5.19
N LEU A 61 -7.11 -1.92 -5.29
CA LEU A 61 -6.67 -3.33 -5.35
C LEU A 61 -7.04 -4.08 -4.06
N ALA A 62 -6.81 -3.47 -2.90
CA ALA A 62 -7.23 -4.02 -1.61
C ALA A 62 -8.74 -4.33 -1.60
N ALA A 63 -9.57 -3.33 -1.96
CA ALA A 63 -11.01 -3.49 -1.98
C ALA A 63 -11.48 -4.59 -2.96
N ARG A 64 -10.85 -4.68 -4.13
CA ARG A 64 -11.13 -5.74 -5.10
C ARG A 64 -10.79 -7.13 -4.58
N HIS A 65 -9.62 -7.28 -3.94
CA HIS A 65 -9.22 -8.55 -3.35
C HIS A 65 -10.17 -8.96 -2.23
N VAL A 66 -10.51 -8.03 -1.33
CA VAL A 66 -11.50 -8.25 -0.25
C VAL A 66 -12.85 -8.70 -0.83
N ALA A 67 -13.35 -8.01 -1.85
CA ALA A 67 -14.64 -8.33 -2.47
C ALA A 67 -14.65 -9.70 -3.17
N ALA A 68 -13.53 -10.13 -3.75
CA ALA A 68 -13.40 -11.45 -4.37
C ALA A 68 -13.32 -12.59 -3.33
N ALA A 69 -12.82 -12.29 -2.11
CA ALA A 69 -12.68 -13.27 -1.04
C ALA A 69 -13.95 -13.45 -0.19
N VAL A 70 -14.85 -12.46 -0.16
CA VAL A 70 -16.11 -12.53 0.57
C VAL A 70 -17.21 -13.11 -0.34
N PRO A 71 -17.79 -14.28 -0.03
CA PRO A 71 -18.96 -14.77 -0.74
C PRO A 71 -20.11 -13.78 -0.57
N VAL A 72 -20.70 -13.33 -1.68
CA VAL A 72 -21.94 -12.56 -1.64
C VAL A 72 -23.06 -13.53 -1.25
N ALA A 73 -23.65 -13.32 -0.08
CA ALA A 73 -24.81 -14.06 0.39
C ALA A 73 -26.06 -13.75 -0.43
#